data_AF-A0A8J3ADJ2-F1
#
_entry.id   AF-A0A8J3ADJ2-F1
#
_cell.length_a   1.000
_cell.length_b   1.000
_cell.length_c   1.000
_cell.angle_alpha   90.00
_cell.angle_beta   90.00
_cell.angle_gamma   90.00
#
_symmetry.space_group_name_H-M   'P 1'
#
loop_
_entity.id
_entity.type
_entity.pdbx_description
1 polymer ?
#
loop_
_entity_poly.entity_id
_entity_poly.type
_entity_poly.pdbx_seq_one_letter_code
_entity_poly.pdbx_strand_id
1 'polypeptide(L)'
;MNNIEQKSVFNIFHDGTIIQFFESTKKISIEIEIEYLAELINQNFRSFICELINCEEINFKFWEENNNTVNDLEILKKYELEILEAEEMDDKIVVKCLSNINTGGNLYIKTESIKIYDKDKREISISKLAEVSHQYWNTR
;
A
#
# COMPACT_ATOMS: atom_id res chain seq x y z
N MET A 1 10.35 -12.66 -1.14
CA MET A 1 9.13 -12.63 -0.31
C MET A 1 8.04 -13.28 -1.14
N ASN A 2 7.19 -14.14 -0.59
CA ASN A 2 6.11 -14.72 -1.40
C ASN A 2 4.92 -13.75 -1.50
N ASN A 3 4.02 -13.97 -2.46
CA ASN A 3 2.86 -13.12 -2.68
C ASN A 3 1.90 -13.10 -1.47
N ILE A 4 1.85 -14.19 -0.68
CA ILE A 4 1.05 -14.27 0.55
C ILE A 4 1.52 -13.24 1.58
N GLU A 5 2.83 -13.10 1.77
CA GLU A 5 3.44 -12.10 2.67
C GLU A 5 3.20 -10.69 2.15
N GLN A 6 3.35 -10.46 0.84
CA GLN A 6 3.11 -9.16 0.20
C GLN A 6 1.65 -8.71 0.35
N LYS A 7 0.69 -9.61 0.09
CA LYS A 7 -0.74 -9.38 0.32
C LYS A 7 -1.03 -9.01 1.77
N SER A 8 -0.40 -9.71 2.71
CA SER A 8 -0.59 -9.48 4.14
C SER A 8 -0.20 -8.06 4.56
N VAL A 9 0.84 -7.47 3.93
CA VAL A 9 1.23 -6.08 4.19
C VAL A 9 0.08 -5.11 3.92
N PHE A 10 -0.51 -5.17 2.72
CA PHE A 10 -1.60 -4.25 2.36
C PHE A 10 -2.88 -4.51 3.16
N ASN A 11 -3.16 -5.76 3.54
CA ASN A 11 -4.27 -6.06 4.45
C ASN A 11 -4.06 -5.53 5.87
N ILE A 12 -2.82 -5.42 6.36
CA ILE A 12 -2.55 -4.76 7.65
C ILE A 12 -2.83 -3.25 7.54
N PHE A 13 -2.63 -2.66 6.37
CA PHE A 13 -2.93 -1.27 6.06
C PHE A 13 -4.39 -1.02 5.62
N HIS A 14 -5.33 -1.91 5.95
CA HIS A 14 -6.76 -1.67 5.79
C HIS A 14 -7.16 -0.33 6.44
N ASP A 15 -8.04 0.42 5.79
CA ASP A 15 -8.41 1.82 6.10
C ASP A 15 -7.27 2.85 5.98
N GLY A 16 -6.08 2.42 5.56
CA GLY A 16 -4.97 3.31 5.23
C GLY A 16 -5.14 3.91 3.84
N THR A 17 -4.67 5.14 3.63
CA THR A 17 -4.74 5.81 2.33
C THR A 17 -3.35 5.94 1.71
N ILE A 18 -3.18 5.41 0.51
CA ILE A 18 -2.00 5.72 -0.31
C ILE A 18 -2.13 7.17 -0.79
N ILE A 19 -1.22 8.03 -0.33
CA ILE A 19 -1.27 9.47 -0.62
C ILE A 19 -0.19 9.92 -1.60
N GLN A 20 0.91 9.17 -1.73
CA GLN A 20 2.01 9.53 -2.63
C GLN A 20 2.71 8.30 -3.21
N PHE A 21 3.18 8.45 -4.45
CA PHE A 21 4.08 7.52 -5.12
C PHE A 21 5.40 8.22 -5.46
N PHE A 22 6.52 7.58 -5.16
CA PHE A 22 7.85 8.06 -5.52
C PHE A 22 8.55 7.02 -6.37
N GLU A 23 9.06 7.45 -7.52
CA GLU A 23 9.83 6.58 -8.41
C GLU A 23 11.33 6.81 -8.22
N SER A 24 12.09 5.71 -8.22
CA SER A 24 13.55 5.78 -8.36
C SER A 24 14.08 4.56 -9.08
N THR A 25 15.37 4.55 -9.41
CA THR A 25 16.01 3.47 -10.16
C THR A 25 15.81 2.12 -9.46
N LYS A 26 14.90 1.29 -10.00
CA LYS A 26 14.51 -0.07 -9.55
C LYS A 26 13.59 -0.17 -8.32
N LYS A 27 12.97 0.92 -7.88
CA LYS A 27 11.96 0.83 -6.81
C LYS A 27 10.89 1.89 -6.93
N ILE A 28 9.71 1.55 -6.45
CA ILE A 28 8.59 2.48 -6.27
C ILE A 28 8.30 2.54 -4.78
N SER A 29 8.35 3.73 -4.20
CA SER A 29 7.95 3.96 -2.81
C SER A 29 6.52 4.48 -2.77
N ILE A 30 5.72 3.95 -1.85
CA ILE A 30 4.34 4.32 -1.61
C ILE A 30 4.26 4.87 -0.19
N GLU A 31 3.73 6.07 -0.01
CA GLU A 31 3.41 6.59 1.31
C GLU A 31 1.96 6.26 1.65
N ILE A 32 1.76 5.58 2.78
CA ILE A 32 0.45 5.16 3.28
C ILE A 32 0.18 5.89 4.58
N GLU A 33 -0.81 6.78 4.58
CA GLU A 33 -1.31 7.46 5.77
C GLU A 33 -2.29 6.56 6.53
N ILE A 34 -2.00 6.33 7.81
CA ILE A 34 -2.79 5.48 8.71
C ILE A 34 -2.43 5.83 10.17
N GLU A 35 -2.91 7.00 10.60
CA GLU A 35 -2.50 7.67 11.85
C GLU A 35 -2.53 6.75 13.06
N TYR A 36 -3.63 6.03 13.27
CA TYR A 36 -3.79 5.18 14.45
C TYR A 36 -2.73 4.07 14.55
N LEU A 37 -2.29 3.51 13.43
CA LEU A 37 -1.28 2.46 13.40
C LEU A 37 0.12 3.05 13.54
N ALA A 38 0.36 4.22 12.92
CA ALA A 38 1.62 4.94 13.00
C ALA A 38 1.91 5.45 14.42
N GLU A 39 0.88 5.95 15.12
CA GLU A 39 0.99 6.47 16.48
C GLU A 39 1.42 5.42 17.51
N LEU A 40 1.11 4.15 17.26
CA LEU A 40 1.55 3.03 18.11
C LEU A 40 3.06 2.76 17.99
N ILE A 41 3.70 3.16 16.88
CA ILE A 41 5.17 3.17 16.76
C ILE A 41 5.75 4.41 17.44
N ASN A 42 5.17 5.58 17.15
CA ASN A 42 5.53 6.85 17.73
C ASN A 42 4.36 7.82 17.59
N GLN A 43 3.94 8.47 18.68
CA GLN A 43 2.77 9.36 18.72
C GLN A 43 2.80 10.53 17.72
N ASN A 44 3.97 10.88 17.16
CA ASN A 44 4.11 11.94 16.15
C ASN A 44 4.08 11.43 14.70
N PHE A 45 3.98 10.12 14.49
CA PHE A 45 3.93 9.52 13.16
C PHE A 45 2.49 9.46 12.66
N ARG A 46 2.33 9.54 11.34
CA ARG A 46 1.04 9.55 10.64
C ARG A 46 0.99 8.59 9.46
N SER A 47 2.14 8.24 8.91
CA SER A 47 2.28 7.42 7.72
C SER A 47 3.43 6.42 7.84
N PHE A 48 3.40 5.45 6.94
CA PHE A 48 4.48 4.50 6.66
C PHE A 48 4.93 4.67 5.21
N ILE A 49 6.17 4.27 4.92
CA ILE A 49 6.70 4.18 3.56
C ILE A 49 6.86 2.71 3.20
N CYS A 50 6.17 2.28 2.14
CA CYS A 50 6.32 0.96 1.54
C CYS A 50 7.17 1.04 0.28
N GLU A 51 8.32 0.38 0.24
CA GLU A 51 9.15 0.28 -0.96
C GLU A 51 8.91 -1.04 -1.70
N LEU A 52 8.41 -0.94 -2.93
CA LEU A 52 8.28 -2.03 -3.89
C LEU A 52 9.63 -2.22 -4.61
N ILE A 53 10.37 -3.26 -4.24
CA ILE A 53 11.72 -3.54 -4.76
C ILE A 53 11.63 -4.35 -6.05
N ASN A 54 12.32 -3.88 -7.10
CA ASN A 54 12.25 -4.46 -8.44
C ASN A 54 10.80 -4.61 -8.92
N CYS A 55 10.03 -3.52 -8.78
CA CYS A 55 8.65 -3.46 -9.24
C CYS A 55 8.59 -3.60 -10.76
N GLU A 56 7.96 -4.67 -11.24
CA GLU A 56 7.79 -4.99 -12.66
C GLU A 56 6.52 -4.33 -13.23
N GLU A 57 5.49 -4.19 -12.39
CA GLU A 57 4.19 -3.67 -12.80
C GLU A 57 3.52 -2.92 -11.65
N ILE A 58 3.02 -1.72 -11.94
CA ILE A 58 2.05 -1.02 -11.11
C ILE A 58 1.03 -0.33 -12.01
N ASN A 59 -0.26 -0.60 -11.81
CA ASN A 59 -1.33 0.06 -12.55
C ASN A 59 -2.63 0.05 -11.77
N PHE A 60 -3.51 1.00 -12.08
CA PHE A 60 -4.80 1.14 -11.45
C PHE A 60 -5.92 0.97 -12.48
N LYS A 61 -6.87 0.07 -12.22
CA LYS A 61 -8.05 -0.14 -13.07
C LYS A 61 -9.31 0.26 -12.31
N PHE A 62 -10.03 1.23 -12.82
CA PHE A 62 -11.33 1.64 -12.26
C PHE A 62 -12.38 0.52 -12.38
N TRP A 63 -13.31 0.44 -11.43
CA TRP A 63 -14.38 -0.57 -11.48
C TRP A 63 -15.46 -0.26 -12.53
N GLU A 64 -15.90 0.99 -12.59
CA GLU A 64 -17.06 1.42 -13.40
C GLU A 64 -16.70 1.81 -14.84
N GLU A 65 -15.42 2.10 -15.11
CA GLU A 65 -14.98 2.55 -16.43
C GLU A 65 -14.39 1.38 -17.21
N ASN A 66 -15.18 0.85 -18.15
CA ASN A 66 -14.75 -0.23 -19.03
C ASN A 66 -13.42 0.13 -19.72
N ASN A 67 -12.38 -0.63 -19.39
CA ASN A 67 -11.00 -0.51 -19.90
C ASN A 67 -10.24 0.79 -19.57
N ASN A 68 -10.65 1.56 -18.54
CA ASN A 68 -9.78 2.63 -18.06
C ASN A 68 -8.74 2.08 -17.07
N THR A 69 -7.55 1.75 -17.60
CA THR A 69 -6.38 1.34 -16.83
C THR A 69 -5.31 2.42 -16.90
N VAL A 70 -4.94 2.95 -15.74
CA VAL A 70 -3.89 3.95 -15.58
C VAL A 70 -2.59 3.23 -15.26
N ASN A 71 -1.68 3.22 -16.24
CA ASN A 71 -0.33 2.65 -16.11
C ASN A 71 0.74 3.75 -15.92
N ASP A 72 0.36 5.02 -16.09
CA ASP A 72 1.28 6.15 -15.97
C ASP A 72 1.40 6.55 -14.49
N LEU A 73 2.60 6.37 -13.94
CA LEU A 73 2.89 6.69 -12.55
C LEU A 73 2.74 8.19 -12.24
N GLU A 74 2.96 9.09 -13.22
CA GLU A 74 2.73 10.53 -13.04
C GLU A 74 1.25 10.88 -12.90
N ILE A 75 0.37 10.04 -13.46
CA ILE A 75 -1.08 10.14 -13.24
C ILE A 75 -1.43 9.55 -11.87
N LEU A 76 -0.91 8.36 -11.53
CA LEU A 76 -1.16 7.72 -10.23
C LEU A 76 -0.73 8.57 -9.04
N LYS A 77 0.34 9.35 -9.17
CA LYS A 77 0.81 10.33 -8.15
C LYS A 77 -0.24 11.36 -7.73
N LYS A 78 -1.30 11.54 -8.51
CA LYS A 78 -2.39 12.48 -8.21
C LYS A 78 -3.55 11.82 -7.46
N TYR A 79 -3.52 10.51 -7.28
CA TYR A 79 -4.61 9.75 -6.70
C TYR A 79 -4.36 9.53 -5.22
N GLU A 80 -5.41 9.68 -4.44
CA GLU A 80 -5.48 9.17 -3.08
C GLU A 80 -6.27 7.86 -3.15
N LEU A 81 -5.67 6.76 -2.70
CA LEU A 81 -6.25 5.43 -2.79
C LEU A 81 -6.42 4.83 -1.40
N GLU A 82 -7.64 4.83 -0.88
CA GLU A 82 -7.99 4.22 0.41
C GLU A 82 -8.06 2.70 0.26
N ILE A 83 -7.27 1.97 1.04
CA ILE A 83 -7.10 0.51 0.95
C ILE A 83 -8.27 -0.18 1.64
N LEU A 84 -9.01 -0.98 0.85
CA LEU A 84 -10.12 -1.80 1.35
C LEU A 84 -9.68 -3.24 1.63
N GLU A 85 -8.95 -3.85 0.72
CA GLU A 85 -8.55 -5.26 0.81
C GLU A 85 -7.43 -5.53 -0.19
N ALA A 86 -6.55 -6.48 0.12
CA ALA A 86 -5.60 -7.04 -0.83
C ALA A 86 -5.81 -8.54 -1.02
N GLU A 87 -5.78 -8.97 -2.28
CA GLU A 87 -5.82 -10.37 -2.70
C GLU A 87 -4.63 -10.71 -3.61
N GLU A 88 -4.35 -12.01 -3.76
CA GLU A 88 -3.35 -12.52 -4.70
C GLU A 88 -4.08 -13.02 -5.94
N MET A 89 -3.65 -12.59 -7.13
CA MET A 89 -4.21 -13.04 -8.41
C MET A 89 -3.12 -13.10 -9.46
N ASP A 90 -2.94 -14.26 -10.11
CA ASP A 90 -2.03 -14.47 -11.24
C ASP A 90 -0.61 -13.88 -11.03
N ASP A 91 0.02 -14.20 -9.90
CA ASP A 91 1.37 -13.71 -9.51
C ASP A 91 1.46 -12.19 -9.25
N LYS A 92 0.31 -11.56 -8.96
CA LYS A 92 0.22 -10.14 -8.61
C LYS A 92 -0.53 -9.96 -7.30
N ILE A 93 -0.25 -8.84 -6.66
CA ILE A 93 -1.08 -8.32 -5.58
C ILE A 93 -2.12 -7.39 -6.19
N VAL A 94 -3.38 -7.63 -5.86
CA VAL A 94 -4.51 -6.78 -6.26
C VAL A 94 -5.04 -6.11 -5.02
N VAL A 95 -4.86 -4.80 -4.92
CA VAL A 95 -5.36 -3.99 -3.81
C VAL A 95 -6.62 -3.27 -4.26
N LYS A 96 -7.76 -3.61 -3.67
CA LYS A 96 -9.03 -2.91 -3.88
C LYS A 96 -8.95 -1.59 -3.13
N CYS A 97 -9.21 -0.49 -3.84
CA CYS A 97 -9.16 0.84 -3.26
C CYS A 97 -10.38 1.69 -3.62
N LEU A 98 -10.83 2.55 -2.70
CA LEU A 98 -11.58 3.74 -3.06
C LEU A 98 -10.60 4.79 -3.62
N SER A 99 -11.09 5.67 -4.48
CA SER A 99 -10.27 6.73 -5.08
C SER A 99 -10.90 8.09 -4.83
N ASN A 100 -10.09 9.13 -4.67
CA ASN A 100 -10.58 10.51 -4.66
C ASN A 100 -11.04 11.02 -6.05
N ILE A 101 -10.72 10.32 -7.14
CA ILE A 101 -11.07 10.73 -8.52
C ILE A 101 -12.41 10.14 -8.99
N ASN A 102 -12.79 8.95 -8.52
CA ASN A 102 -14.03 8.25 -8.90
C ASN A 102 -14.48 7.29 -7.76
N THR A 103 -15.29 6.26 -8.03
CA THR A 103 -15.81 5.32 -7.02
C THR A 103 -14.76 4.37 -6.45
N GLY A 104 -13.66 4.11 -7.19
CA GLY A 104 -12.62 3.19 -6.79
C GLY A 104 -12.14 2.29 -7.92
N GLY A 105 -11.31 1.31 -7.56
CA GLY A 105 -10.66 0.44 -8.52
C GLY A 105 -9.72 -0.56 -7.86
N ASN A 106 -8.97 -1.25 -8.70
CA ASN A 106 -7.97 -2.22 -8.28
C ASN A 106 -6.58 -1.71 -8.67
N LEU A 107 -5.71 -1.57 -7.68
CA LEU A 107 -4.27 -1.35 -7.86
C LEU A 107 -3.58 -2.71 -8.01
N TYR A 108 -3.07 -2.99 -9.20
CA TYR A 108 -2.30 -4.19 -9.52
C TYR A 108 -0.83 -3.90 -9.28
N ILE A 109 -0.16 -4.75 -8.51
CA ILE A 109 1.25 -4.63 -8.17
C ILE A 109 1.95 -5.96 -8.44
N LYS A 110 3.05 -5.92 -9.20
CA LYS A 110 4.01 -7.01 -9.32
C LYS A 110 5.38 -6.53 -8.89
N THR A 111 5.93 -7.16 -7.86
CA THR A 111 7.20 -6.74 -7.23
C THR A 111 7.90 -7.94 -6.60
N GLU A 112 9.23 -7.90 -6.50
CA GLU A 112 10.01 -9.00 -5.89
C GLU A 112 9.83 -9.05 -4.36
N SER A 113 9.84 -7.86 -3.74
CA SER A 113 9.63 -7.73 -2.30
C SER A 113 9.06 -6.35 -1.95
N ILE A 114 8.57 -6.25 -0.71
CA ILE A 114 8.08 -5.01 -0.11
C ILE A 114 8.87 -4.80 1.18
N LYS A 115 9.39 -3.59 1.36
CA LYS A 115 9.99 -3.15 2.62
C LYS A 115 9.13 -2.06 3.23
N ILE A 116 8.96 -2.09 4.53
CA ILE A 116 8.14 -1.10 5.26
C ILE A 116 9.08 -0.25 6.10
N TYR A 117 8.87 1.05 6.13
CA TYR A 117 9.63 1.98 6.93
C TYR A 117 8.70 2.90 7.71
N ASP A 118 9.14 3.33 8.89
CA ASP A 118 8.53 4.47 9.57
C ASP A 118 8.94 5.80 8.90
N LYS A 119 8.40 6.90 9.42
CA LYS A 119 8.69 8.27 8.98
C LYS A 119 10.18 8.65 9.11
N ASP A 120 10.90 8.04 10.06
CA ASP A 120 12.34 8.24 10.28
C ASP A 120 13.20 7.33 9.39
N LYS A 121 12.60 6.60 8.45
CA LYS A 121 13.23 5.62 7.54
C LYS A 121 13.86 4.43 8.26
N ARG A 122 13.32 4.04 9.41
CA ARG A 122 13.71 2.79 10.08
C ARG A 122 12.86 1.67 9.54
N GLU A 123 13.51 0.59 9.11
CA GLU A 123 12.83 -0.58 8.55
C GLU A 123 12.00 -1.27 9.63
N ILE A 124 10.76 -1.60 9.29
CA ILE A 124 9.81 -2.32 10.13
C ILE A 124 9.57 -3.68 9.50
N SER A 125 9.76 -4.74 10.29
CA SER A 125 9.42 -6.09 9.83
C SER A 125 7.90 -6.26 9.76
N ILE A 126 7.44 -7.13 8.85
CA ILE A 126 6.01 -7.47 8.74
C ILE A 126 5.48 -8.00 10.07
N SER A 127 6.26 -8.82 10.78
CA SER A 127 5.88 -9.32 12.10
C SER A 127 5.67 -8.19 13.12
N LYS A 128 6.50 -7.14 13.09
CA LYS A 128 6.32 -5.99 13.97
C LYS A 128 5.09 -5.18 13.58
N LEU A 129 4.86 -4.97 12.28
CA LEU A 129 3.66 -4.29 11.78
C LEU A 129 2.38 -5.05 12.19
N ALA A 130 2.39 -6.38 12.08
CA ALA A 130 1.29 -7.24 12.49
C ALA A 130 1.04 -7.19 14.01
N GLU A 131 2.11 -7.19 14.83
CA GLU A 131 2.00 -7.03 16.29
C GLU A 131 1.29 -5.72 16.65
N VAL A 132 1.68 -4.62 16.00
CA VAL A 132 1.13 -3.28 16.24
C VAL A 132 -0.34 -3.21 15.82
N SER A 133 -0.68 -3.80 14.68
CA SER A 133 -2.08 -3.90 14.23
C SER A 133 -2.93 -4.73 15.20
N HIS A 134 -2.43 -5.88 15.67
CA HIS A 134 -3.14 -6.70 16.66
C HIS A 134 -3.36 -5.99 18.00
N GLN A 135 -2.41 -5.18 18.47
CA GLN A 135 -2.57 -4.39 19.70
C GLN A 135 -3.76 -3.43 19.59
N TYR A 136 -3.94 -2.79 18.43
CA TYR A 136 -5.07 -1.91 18.17
C TYR A 136 -6.41 -2.65 18.17
N TRP A 137 -6.52 -3.75 17.42
CA TRP A 137 -7.78 -4.48 17.31
C TRP A 137 -8.20 -5.21 18.58
N ASN A 138 -7.26 -5.58 19.45
CA ASN A 138 -7.56 -6.24 20.73
C ASN A 138 -7.87 -5.25 21.88
N THR A 139 -7.65 -3.95 21.70
CA THR A 139 -7.97 -2.92 22.70
C THR A 139 -9.29 -2.20 22.45
N ARG A 140 -10.02 -2.58 21.39
CA ARG A 140 -11.39 -2.16 21.10
C ARG A 140 -12.38 -3.28 21.41
#